data_AF-A0A1Z3HSR4-F1
#
_entry.id   AF-A0A1Z3HSR4-F1
#
_cell.length_a   1.000
_cell.length_b   1.000
_cell.length_c   1.000
_cell.angle_alpha   90.00
_cell.angle_beta   90.00
_cell.angle_gamma   90.00
#
_symmetry.space_group_name_H-M   'P 1'
#
loop_
_entity.id
_entity.type
_entity.pdbx_description
1 polymer ?
#
loop_
_entity_poly.entity_id
_entity_poly.type
_entity_poly.pdbx_seq_one_letter_code
_entity_poly.pdbx_strand_id
1 'polypeptide(L)'
;MDTYVFDADAFQFSPELLNQLAPDRWSHWGSQLTVYPLDYPIYNQILFVQGLVLSDVFYADRLARLRDAELKAGGQEVLTLAELFETVQQSVWSEVLPDSPQPAAISSLRRGLQRHHLAILSNLVLRGYGGIEQAQSLMEFLAAAGTIGAPDDARVLARHQLRQLQAAVDSRLGQDSLELTTRAHLEDVRDRIAKVLDAPLQGY
;
A
#
# COMPACT_ATOMS: atom_id res chain seq x y z
N MET A 1 13.49 3.11 -11.04
CA MET A 1 13.56 1.85 -10.25
C MET A 1 12.19 1.16 -10.28
N ASP A 2 11.51 1.26 -11.44
CA ASP A 2 10.04 1.16 -11.53
C ASP A 2 9.59 -0.08 -12.30
N THR A 3 10.47 -1.06 -12.40
CA THR A 3 10.16 -2.33 -13.03
C THR A 3 10.14 -3.39 -11.93
N TYR A 4 9.03 -4.11 -11.80
CA TYR A 4 8.85 -5.44 -11.20
C TYR A 4 8.16 -5.63 -9.83
N VAL A 5 8.10 -4.70 -8.87
CA VAL A 5 7.52 -5.06 -7.54
C VAL A 5 6.04 -4.74 -7.39
N PHE A 6 5.58 -3.60 -7.91
CA PHE A 6 4.20 -3.13 -7.73
C PHE A 6 3.33 -3.28 -8.97
N ASP A 7 3.85 -3.83 -10.05
CA ASP A 7 3.08 -4.05 -11.28
C ASP A 7 1.97 -5.10 -11.07
N ALA A 8 0.86 -5.03 -11.82
CA ALA A 8 -0.20 -6.03 -11.76
C ALA A 8 0.32 -7.41 -12.22
N ASP A 9 1.24 -7.39 -13.18
CA ASP A 9 1.82 -8.55 -13.85
C ASP A 9 3.18 -8.97 -13.28
N ALA A 10 3.63 -8.30 -12.21
CA ALA A 10 4.89 -8.57 -11.52
C ALA A 10 5.05 -10.03 -11.05
N PHE A 11 3.93 -10.71 -10.79
CA PHE A 11 3.87 -12.01 -10.14
C PHE A 11 3.05 -13.02 -10.96
N GLN A 12 3.47 -13.27 -12.20
CA GLN A 12 2.95 -14.36 -13.01
C GLN A 12 3.69 -15.68 -12.67
N PHE A 13 3.16 -16.43 -11.71
CA PHE A 13 3.66 -17.76 -11.36
C PHE A 13 2.88 -18.85 -12.09
N SER A 14 3.55 -19.91 -12.54
CA SER A 14 2.85 -21.06 -13.13
C SER A 14 2.05 -21.83 -12.06
N PRO A 15 0.86 -22.36 -12.39
CA PRO A 15 0.08 -23.20 -11.46
C PRO A 15 0.89 -24.39 -10.91
N GLU A 16 1.80 -24.95 -11.71
CA GLU A 16 2.68 -26.04 -11.31
C GLU A 16 3.67 -25.61 -10.20
N LEU A 17 4.27 -24.42 -10.32
CA LEU A 17 5.17 -23.87 -9.29
C LEU A 17 4.41 -23.58 -8.01
N LEU A 18 3.21 -22.99 -8.12
CA LEU A 18 2.36 -22.67 -6.97
C LEU A 18 1.97 -23.94 -6.19
N ASN A 19 1.71 -25.04 -6.87
CA ASN A 19 1.41 -26.35 -6.25
C ASN A 19 2.64 -27.02 -5.62
N GLN A 20 3.86 -26.68 -6.04
CA GLN A 20 5.11 -27.20 -5.46
C GLN A 20 5.60 -26.43 -4.23
N LEU A 21 5.02 -25.26 -3.94
CA LEU A 21 5.33 -24.49 -2.73
C LEU A 21 4.62 -25.02 -1.47
N ALA A 22 3.65 -25.93 -1.64
CA ALA A 22 3.06 -26.64 -0.52
C ALA A 22 4.13 -27.54 0.15
N PRO A 23 4.24 -27.54 1.49
CA PRO A 23 5.25 -28.31 2.19
C PRO A 23 5.15 -29.81 1.86
N ASP A 24 6.31 -30.47 1.72
CA ASP A 24 6.39 -31.90 1.42
C ASP A 24 5.66 -32.71 2.49
N ARG A 25 4.90 -33.73 2.05
CA ARG A 25 4.01 -34.55 2.91
C ARG A 25 4.75 -35.73 3.53
N TRP A 26 6.09 -35.80 3.41
CA TRP A 26 6.88 -36.86 4.01
C TRP A 26 6.89 -36.76 5.54
N SER A 27 6.01 -37.52 6.18
CA SER A 27 6.03 -37.74 7.63
C SER A 27 7.18 -38.69 8.00
N HIS A 28 8.16 -38.20 8.76
CA HIS A 28 9.20 -39.03 9.36
C HIS A 28 9.24 -38.82 10.88
N TRP A 29 9.99 -39.68 11.58
CA TRP A 29 10.05 -39.78 13.04
C TRP A 29 10.59 -38.52 13.77
N GLY A 30 10.94 -37.46 13.05
CA GLY A 30 11.32 -36.14 13.56
C GLY A 30 10.45 -34.99 13.04
N SER A 31 9.40 -35.28 12.27
CA SER A 31 8.50 -34.25 11.74
C SER A 31 7.46 -33.86 12.80
N GLN A 32 7.45 -32.59 13.18
CA GLN A 32 6.35 -32.02 13.96
C GLN A 32 5.21 -31.74 12.99
N LEU A 33 4.03 -32.32 13.22
CA LEU A 33 2.85 -32.03 12.41
C LEU A 33 2.50 -30.55 12.55
N THR A 34 2.88 -29.75 11.56
CA THR A 34 2.56 -28.33 11.49
C THR A 34 1.05 -28.17 11.24
N VAL A 35 0.31 -27.69 12.26
CA VAL A 35 -1.16 -27.47 12.20
C VAL A 35 -1.49 -26.13 11.50
N TYR A 36 -0.80 -25.81 10.41
CA TYR A 36 -1.20 -24.71 9.51
C TYR A 36 -2.02 -25.26 8.34
N PRO A 37 -2.86 -24.45 7.68
CA PRO A 37 -3.51 -24.84 6.43
C PRO A 37 -2.48 -25.41 5.45
N LEU A 38 -2.78 -26.56 4.84
CA LEU A 38 -1.88 -27.28 3.94
C LEU A 38 -1.66 -26.60 2.58
N ASP A 39 -2.37 -25.50 2.31
CA ASP A 39 -2.21 -24.69 1.11
C ASP A 39 -1.17 -23.59 1.39
N TYR A 40 -0.13 -23.49 0.56
CA TYR A 40 0.82 -22.38 0.65
C TYR A 40 0.08 -21.06 0.39
N PRO A 41 0.06 -20.09 1.33
CA PRO A 41 -0.78 -18.91 1.22
C PRO A 41 -0.12 -17.87 0.31
N ILE A 42 0.00 -18.19 -0.97
CA ILE A 42 0.69 -17.41 -2.02
C ILE A 42 0.23 -15.95 -2.00
N TYR A 43 -1.09 -15.74 -1.88
CA TYR A 43 -1.69 -14.43 -1.76
C TYR A 43 -1.08 -13.61 -0.60
N ASN A 44 -1.01 -14.19 0.59
CA ASN A 44 -0.47 -13.51 1.77
C ASN A 44 1.03 -13.25 1.62
N GLN A 45 1.78 -14.16 0.99
CA GLN A 45 3.22 -14.01 0.80
C GLN A 45 3.56 -12.89 -0.18
N ILE A 46 2.87 -12.84 -1.33
CA ILE A 46 3.06 -11.77 -2.31
C ILE A 46 2.71 -10.43 -1.67
N LEU A 47 1.53 -10.33 -1.04
CA LEU A 47 1.09 -9.10 -0.40
C LEU A 47 2.03 -8.67 0.72
N PHE A 48 2.58 -9.62 1.49
CA PHE A 48 3.55 -9.34 2.53
C PHE A 48 4.83 -8.73 1.95
N VAL A 49 5.40 -9.31 0.90
CA VAL A 49 6.62 -8.78 0.26
C VAL A 49 6.35 -7.39 -0.33
N GLN A 50 5.26 -7.21 -1.07
CA GLN A 50 4.89 -5.89 -1.61
C GLN A 50 4.67 -4.87 -0.49
N GLY A 51 4.02 -5.29 0.60
CA GLY A 51 3.75 -4.45 1.76
C GLY A 51 5.02 -4.01 2.48
N LEU A 52 6.00 -4.91 2.64
CA LEU A 52 7.31 -4.58 3.22
C LEU A 52 8.05 -3.53 2.40
N VAL A 53 8.12 -3.72 1.08
CA VAL A 53 8.79 -2.76 0.19
C VAL A 53 8.09 -1.40 0.26
N LEU A 54 6.75 -1.41 0.23
CA LEU A 54 5.98 -0.17 0.32
C LEU A 54 6.20 0.56 1.66
N SER A 55 6.21 -0.17 2.77
CA SER A 55 6.50 0.39 4.08
C SER A 55 7.93 0.95 4.19
N ASP A 56 8.91 0.27 3.61
CA ASP A 56 10.31 0.73 3.60
C ASP A 56 10.49 2.03 2.78
N VAL A 57 9.78 2.15 1.66
CA VAL A 57 9.78 3.37 0.82
C VAL A 57 9.23 4.57 1.58
N PHE A 58 8.19 4.40 2.39
CA PHE A 58 7.57 5.47 3.18
C PHE A 58 8.11 5.59 4.61
N TYR A 59 9.22 4.92 4.92
CA TYR A 59 9.79 4.97 6.26
C TYR A 59 10.24 6.39 6.62
N ALA A 60 9.90 6.86 7.82
CA ALA A 60 10.09 8.25 8.25
C ALA A 60 11.52 8.77 8.04
N ASP A 61 12.53 7.99 8.42
CA ASP A 61 13.94 8.37 8.22
C ASP A 61 14.31 8.50 6.74
N ARG A 62 13.73 7.67 5.88
CA ARG A 62 13.95 7.75 4.43
C ARG A 62 13.33 9.03 3.87
N LEU A 63 12.11 9.35 4.28
CA LEU A 63 11.42 10.58 3.88
C LEU A 63 12.19 11.83 4.35
N ALA A 64 12.70 11.82 5.59
CA ALA A 64 13.53 12.91 6.12
C ALA A 64 14.84 13.05 5.32
N ARG A 65 15.50 11.93 4.99
CA ARG A 65 16.70 11.95 4.15
C ARG A 65 16.42 12.50 2.75
N LEU A 66 15.27 12.19 2.16
CA LEU A 66 14.91 12.67 0.83
C LEU A 66 14.70 14.20 0.82
N ARG A 67 13.96 14.71 1.80
CA ARG A 67 13.81 16.16 2.03
C ARG A 67 15.17 16.84 2.22
N ASP A 68 16.04 16.27 3.03
CA ASP A 68 17.36 16.85 3.32
C ASP A 68 18.31 16.76 2.11
N ALA A 69 18.15 15.75 1.25
CA ALA A 69 18.91 15.59 0.01
C ALA A 69 18.53 16.66 -1.01
N GLU A 70 17.23 16.95 -1.17
CA GLU A 70 16.72 18.01 -2.04
C GLU A 70 17.31 19.38 -1.66
N LEU A 71 17.34 19.69 -0.36
CA LEU A 71 17.96 20.93 0.16
C LEU A 71 19.47 21.00 -0.14
N LYS A 72 20.16 19.86 -0.20
CA LYS A 72 21.62 19.78 -0.40
C LYS A 72 22.02 19.62 -1.86
N ALA A 73 21.07 19.45 -2.77
CA ALA A 73 21.34 19.04 -4.15
C ALA A 73 22.14 20.08 -4.96
N GLY A 74 22.18 21.34 -4.52
CA GLY A 74 23.08 22.35 -5.12
C GLY A 74 22.87 22.57 -6.63
N GLY A 75 21.64 22.32 -7.13
CA GLY A 75 21.30 22.40 -8.55
C GLY A 75 21.41 21.08 -9.33
N GLN A 76 21.78 19.97 -8.68
CA GLN A 76 21.67 18.63 -9.27
C GLN A 76 20.23 18.10 -9.14
N GLU A 77 19.80 17.34 -10.14
CA GLU A 77 18.52 16.63 -10.09
C GLU A 77 18.64 15.47 -9.09
N VAL A 78 17.75 15.45 -8.10
CA VAL A 78 17.66 14.39 -7.09
C VAL A 78 16.21 13.98 -6.95
N LEU A 79 15.96 12.72 -6.62
CA LEU A 79 14.62 12.24 -6.31
C LEU A 79 14.01 13.10 -5.20
N THR A 80 12.81 13.61 -5.43
CA THR A 80 12.07 14.45 -4.47
C THR A 80 10.99 13.66 -3.74
N LEU A 81 10.51 14.22 -2.62
CA LEU A 81 9.33 13.66 -1.94
C LEU A 81 8.11 13.64 -2.86
N ALA A 82 7.90 14.69 -3.66
CA ALA A 82 6.76 14.79 -4.56
C ALA A 82 6.79 13.67 -5.62
N GLU A 83 7.93 13.46 -6.28
CA GLU A 83 8.12 12.41 -7.29
C GLU A 83 7.93 11.02 -6.68
N LEU A 84 8.48 10.75 -5.50
CA LEU A 84 8.29 9.47 -4.82
C LEU A 84 6.81 9.18 -4.58
N PHE A 85 6.11 10.13 -3.97
CA PHE A 85 4.69 10.02 -3.68
C PHE A 85 3.90 9.78 -4.97
N GLU A 86 4.08 10.63 -5.98
CA GLU A 86 3.37 10.54 -7.26
C GLU A 86 3.62 9.19 -7.96
N THR A 87 4.88 8.76 -8.05
CA THR A 87 5.27 7.51 -8.71
C THR A 87 4.60 6.31 -8.05
N VAL A 88 4.62 6.25 -6.71
CA VAL A 88 4.00 5.14 -5.98
C VAL A 88 2.47 5.17 -6.10
N GLN A 89 1.85 6.36 -6.05
CA GLN A 89 0.41 6.47 -6.23
C GLN A 89 -0.02 6.02 -7.64
N GLN A 90 0.69 6.46 -8.68
CA GLN A 90 0.44 6.05 -10.06
C GLN A 90 0.56 4.53 -10.22
N SER A 91 1.57 3.93 -9.61
CA SER A 91 1.80 2.47 -9.68
C SER A 91 0.73 1.66 -8.92
N VAL A 92 0.40 2.05 -7.69
CA VAL A 92 -0.51 1.30 -6.81
C VAL A 92 -1.98 1.48 -7.20
N TRP A 93 -2.34 2.62 -7.81
CA TRP A 93 -3.73 2.99 -8.13
C TRP A 93 -4.00 3.12 -9.63
N SER A 94 -3.19 2.49 -10.47
CA SER A 94 -3.31 2.55 -11.93
C SER A 94 -4.69 2.10 -12.44
N GLU A 95 -5.40 1.24 -11.73
CA GLU A 95 -6.77 0.80 -12.06
C GLU A 95 -7.86 1.82 -11.72
N VAL A 96 -7.54 2.84 -10.92
CA VAL A 96 -8.51 3.84 -10.41
C VAL A 96 -8.28 5.21 -11.06
N LEU A 97 -7.02 5.56 -11.33
CA LEU A 97 -6.66 6.84 -11.92
C LEU A 97 -7.26 7.03 -13.34
N PRO A 98 -7.38 8.29 -13.81
CA PRO A 98 -8.08 8.62 -15.07
C PRO A 98 -7.49 7.94 -16.31
N ASP A 99 -6.17 7.78 -16.36
CA ASP A 99 -5.44 7.24 -17.52
C ASP A 99 -5.46 5.71 -17.61
N SER A 100 -6.27 5.06 -16.78
CA SER A 100 -6.34 3.61 -16.75
C SER A 100 -6.94 3.05 -18.03
N PRO A 101 -6.32 2.01 -18.62
CA PRO A 101 -6.87 1.33 -19.78
C PRO A 101 -8.11 0.51 -19.36
N GLN A 102 -9.29 1.16 -19.45
CA GLN A 102 -10.64 0.62 -19.21
C GLN A 102 -11.00 0.37 -17.72
N PRO A 103 -12.30 0.25 -17.37
CA PRO A 103 -12.73 -0.21 -16.04
C PRO A 103 -12.35 -1.68 -15.84
N ALA A 104 -11.07 -1.92 -15.56
CA ALA A 104 -10.55 -3.22 -15.20
C ALA A 104 -11.01 -3.56 -13.77
N ALA A 105 -11.44 -4.81 -13.57
CA ALA A 105 -11.67 -5.33 -12.23
C ALA A 105 -10.37 -5.26 -11.42
N ILE A 106 -10.43 -4.77 -10.19
CA ILE A 106 -9.25 -4.64 -9.33
C ILE A 106 -9.01 -6.00 -8.66
N SER A 107 -7.90 -6.67 -8.96
CA SER A 107 -7.60 -7.99 -8.41
C SER A 107 -7.50 -7.98 -6.87
N SER A 108 -7.70 -9.13 -6.22
CA SER A 108 -7.61 -9.23 -4.75
C SER A 108 -6.25 -8.76 -4.22
N LEU A 109 -5.15 -9.14 -4.90
CA LEU A 109 -3.78 -8.74 -4.56
C LEU A 109 -3.61 -7.23 -4.64
N ARG A 110 -4.06 -6.64 -5.75
CA ARG A 110 -4.03 -5.18 -5.95
C ARG A 110 -4.80 -4.45 -4.86
N ARG A 111 -6.02 -4.90 -4.54
CA ARG A 111 -6.83 -4.32 -3.47
C ARG A 111 -6.11 -4.41 -2.11
N GLY A 112 -5.38 -5.50 -1.86
CA GLY A 112 -4.53 -5.64 -0.68
C GLY A 112 -3.45 -4.57 -0.61
N LEU A 113 -2.71 -4.39 -1.70
CA LEU A 113 -1.64 -3.39 -1.78
C LEU A 113 -2.18 -1.96 -1.61
N GLN A 114 -3.31 -1.66 -2.26
CA GLN A 114 -4.01 -0.39 -2.15
C GLN A 114 -4.44 -0.09 -0.70
N ARG A 115 -4.97 -1.08 0.03
CA ARG A 115 -5.31 -0.93 1.45
C ARG A 115 -4.07 -0.63 2.30
N HIS A 116 -2.94 -1.29 2.02
CA HIS A 116 -1.70 -1.04 2.75
C HIS A 116 -1.15 0.36 2.46
N HIS A 117 -1.15 0.81 1.20
CA HIS A 117 -0.79 2.18 0.83
C HIS A 117 -1.69 3.20 1.54
N LEU A 118 -3.01 2.97 1.53
CA LEU A 118 -3.96 3.83 2.22
C LEU A 118 -3.68 3.90 3.72
N ALA A 119 -3.32 2.78 4.36
CA ALA A 119 -2.94 2.75 5.77
C ALA A 119 -1.70 3.61 6.05
N ILE A 120 -0.67 3.54 5.20
CA ILE A 120 0.53 4.39 5.30
C ILE A 120 0.16 5.87 5.21
N LEU A 121 -0.57 6.27 4.15
CA LEU A 121 -0.99 7.67 3.98
C LEU A 121 -1.86 8.15 5.15
N SER A 122 -2.73 7.29 5.66
CA SER A 122 -3.60 7.61 6.81
C SER A 122 -2.78 7.91 8.07
N ASN A 123 -1.78 7.07 8.37
CA ASN A 123 -0.91 7.28 9.52
C ASN A 123 -0.04 8.54 9.38
N LEU A 124 0.48 8.83 8.18
CA LEU A 124 1.18 10.08 7.89
C LEU A 124 0.31 11.31 8.17
N VAL A 125 -0.98 11.25 7.85
CA VAL A 125 -1.94 12.36 8.06
C VAL A 125 -2.34 12.53 9.52
N LEU A 126 -2.69 11.43 10.19
CA LEU A 126 -3.30 11.47 11.52
C LEU A 126 -2.34 11.85 12.64
N ARG A 127 -1.02 11.63 12.46
CA ARG A 127 0.03 11.92 13.44
C ARG A 127 -0.25 11.36 14.83
N GLY A 128 0.31 10.19 15.13
CA GLY A 128 0.35 9.73 16.51
C GLY A 128 0.66 8.26 16.65
N TYR A 129 0.83 7.84 17.91
CA TYR A 129 1.03 6.45 18.28
C TYR A 129 -0.28 5.64 18.26
N GLY A 130 -1.43 6.31 18.12
CA GLY A 130 -2.74 5.65 18.11
C GLY A 130 -2.87 4.61 16.98
N GLY A 131 -2.16 4.79 15.87
CA GLY A 131 -2.11 3.78 14.79
C GLY A 131 -1.45 2.48 15.22
N ILE A 132 -0.46 2.52 16.13
CA ILE A 132 0.19 1.32 16.67
C ILE A 132 -0.76 0.59 17.62
N GLU A 133 -1.41 1.32 18.53
CA GLU A 133 -2.31 0.74 19.52
C GLU A 133 -3.52 0.04 18.87
N GLN A 134 -3.97 0.57 17.73
CA GLN A 134 -5.10 0.02 16.99
C GLN A 134 -4.71 -1.05 15.97
N ALA A 135 -3.41 -1.28 15.72
CA ALA A 135 -2.95 -2.22 14.72
C ALA A 135 -3.39 -3.65 15.05
N GLN A 136 -4.11 -4.27 14.12
CA GLN A 136 -4.62 -5.64 14.24
C GLN A 136 -3.80 -6.65 13.43
N SER A 137 -2.84 -6.17 12.64
CA SER A 137 -1.96 -6.99 11.82
C SER A 137 -0.53 -6.43 11.79
N LEU A 138 0.43 -7.28 11.42
CA LEU A 138 1.82 -6.86 11.22
C LEU A 138 1.93 -5.74 10.16
N MET A 139 1.11 -5.77 9.12
CA MET A 139 1.13 -4.74 8.08
C MET A 139 0.64 -3.39 8.61
N GLU A 140 -0.46 -3.38 9.37
CA GLU A 140 -0.94 -2.16 10.03
C GLU A 140 0.09 -1.63 11.03
N PHE A 141 0.72 -2.52 11.80
CA PHE A 141 1.79 -2.16 12.71
C PHE A 141 2.97 -1.52 11.98
N LEU A 142 3.44 -2.11 10.88
CA LEU A 142 4.57 -1.55 10.11
C LEU A 142 4.22 -0.21 9.45
N ALA A 143 2.99 -0.05 8.96
CA ALA A 143 2.51 1.22 8.42
C ALA A 143 2.45 2.31 9.50
N ALA A 144 1.96 1.97 10.70
CA ALA A 144 1.90 2.91 11.82
C ALA A 144 3.29 3.23 12.37
N ALA A 145 4.08 2.22 12.73
CA ALA A 145 5.40 2.39 13.31
C ALA A 145 6.38 3.10 12.36
N GLY A 146 6.34 2.74 11.07
CA GLY A 146 7.26 3.28 10.06
C GLY A 146 7.02 4.74 9.69
N THR A 147 5.87 5.31 10.03
CA THR A 147 5.51 6.70 9.69
C THR A 147 5.67 7.67 10.86
N ILE A 148 6.09 7.19 12.03
CA ILE A 148 6.32 8.01 13.23
C ILE A 148 7.52 8.92 13.02
N GLY A 149 7.34 10.20 13.29
CA GLY A 149 8.40 11.20 13.11
C GLY A 149 8.66 11.56 11.65
N ALA A 150 7.80 11.15 10.71
CA ALA A 150 7.89 11.57 9.33
C ALA A 150 7.83 13.12 9.21
N PRO A 151 8.56 13.73 8.27
CA PRO A 151 8.62 15.18 8.12
C PRO A 151 7.26 15.78 7.74
N ASP A 152 7.06 17.05 8.10
CA ASP A 152 5.82 17.79 7.85
C ASP A 152 5.41 17.82 6.37
N ASP A 153 6.38 17.93 5.46
CA ASP A 153 6.13 17.95 4.01
C ASP A 153 5.52 16.62 3.53
N ALA A 154 5.99 15.49 4.06
CA ALA A 154 5.44 14.17 3.73
C ALA A 154 3.97 14.04 4.17
N ARG A 155 3.60 14.64 5.31
CA ARG A 155 2.20 14.69 5.74
C ARG A 155 1.35 15.51 4.77
N VAL A 156 1.84 16.68 4.34
CA VAL A 156 1.09 17.55 3.43
C VAL A 156 0.89 16.84 2.09
N LEU A 157 1.91 16.19 1.57
CA LEU A 157 1.83 15.35 0.37
C LEU A 157 0.87 14.19 0.56
N ALA A 158 0.92 13.47 1.68
CA ALA A 158 -0.02 12.39 1.99
C ALA A 158 -1.48 12.89 1.98
N ARG A 159 -1.75 14.02 2.64
CA ARG A 159 -3.09 14.63 2.66
C ARG A 159 -3.54 15.07 1.26
N HIS A 160 -2.62 15.57 0.44
CA HIS A 160 -2.89 15.93 -0.95
C HIS A 160 -3.27 14.70 -1.77
N GLN A 161 -2.49 13.62 -1.68
CA GLN A 161 -2.77 12.36 -2.38
C GLN A 161 -4.09 11.74 -1.96
N LEU A 162 -4.43 11.75 -0.67
CA LEU A 162 -5.73 11.25 -0.21
C LEU A 162 -6.90 12.00 -0.88
N ARG A 163 -6.79 13.33 -1.06
CA ARG A 163 -7.82 14.12 -1.78
C ARG A 163 -7.87 13.77 -3.26
N GLN A 164 -6.72 13.61 -3.91
CA GLN A 164 -6.67 13.17 -5.31
C GLN A 164 -7.28 11.77 -5.48
N LEU A 165 -6.95 10.84 -4.59
CA LEU A 165 -7.51 9.49 -4.56
C LEU A 165 -9.02 9.53 -4.32
N GLN A 166 -9.51 10.34 -3.39
CA GLN A 166 -10.95 10.49 -3.17
C GLN A 166 -11.68 10.89 -4.46
N ALA A 167 -11.19 11.93 -5.14
CA ALA A 167 -11.77 12.37 -6.41
C ALA A 167 -11.70 11.30 -7.51
N ALA A 168 -10.59 10.58 -7.62
CA ALA A 168 -10.44 9.49 -8.58
C ALA A 168 -11.39 8.33 -8.27
N VAL A 169 -11.52 7.95 -7.00
CA VAL A 169 -12.43 6.90 -6.52
C VAL A 169 -13.89 7.29 -6.77
N ASP A 170 -14.28 8.52 -6.45
CA ASP A 170 -15.64 9.03 -6.70
C ASP A 170 -15.99 9.00 -8.20
N SER A 171 -15.04 9.42 -9.04
CA SER A 171 -15.17 9.34 -10.50
C SER A 171 -15.39 7.90 -10.97
N ARG A 172 -14.63 6.93 -10.41
CA ARG A 172 -14.79 5.51 -10.74
C ARG A 172 -16.09 4.92 -10.27
N LEU A 173 -16.53 5.23 -9.06
CA LEU A 173 -17.81 4.77 -8.52
C LEU A 173 -19.00 5.28 -9.32
N GLY A 174 -18.86 6.44 -9.99
CA GLY A 174 -19.84 6.99 -10.92
C GLY A 174 -19.94 6.26 -12.26
N GLN A 175 -19.04 5.33 -12.59
CA GLN A 175 -19.10 4.54 -13.82
C GLN A 175 -20.10 3.38 -13.68
N ASP A 176 -20.93 3.20 -14.70
CA ASP A 176 -21.80 2.03 -14.82
C ASP A 176 -20.95 0.76 -15.00
N SER A 177 -21.44 -0.38 -14.50
CA SER A 177 -20.88 -1.74 -14.69
C SER A 177 -19.65 -2.17 -13.85
N LEU A 178 -19.34 -1.52 -12.72
CA LEU A 178 -18.34 -2.07 -11.79
C LEU A 178 -18.78 -3.42 -11.18
N GLU A 179 -17.87 -4.40 -11.20
CA GLU A 179 -18.03 -5.66 -10.47
C GLU A 179 -18.23 -5.39 -8.96
N LEU A 180 -19.08 -6.19 -8.30
CA LEU A 180 -19.44 -6.03 -6.89
C LEU A 180 -18.21 -5.89 -5.98
N THR A 181 -17.18 -6.73 -6.15
CA THR A 181 -16.01 -6.69 -5.26
C THR A 181 -15.14 -5.45 -5.47
N THR A 182 -15.08 -4.94 -6.69
CA THR A 182 -14.39 -3.68 -7.02
C THR A 182 -15.17 -2.50 -6.44
N ARG A 183 -16.49 -2.45 -6.64
CA ARG A 183 -17.35 -1.40 -6.08
C ARG A 183 -17.24 -1.33 -4.56
N ALA A 184 -17.41 -2.47 -3.87
CA ALA A 184 -17.35 -2.53 -2.41
C ALA A 184 -15.99 -2.08 -1.85
N HIS A 185 -14.89 -2.45 -2.53
CA HIS A 185 -13.55 -2.00 -2.15
C HIS A 185 -13.37 -0.49 -2.31
N LEU A 186 -13.83 0.08 -3.42
CA LEU A 186 -13.74 1.52 -3.67
C LEU A 186 -14.62 2.33 -2.70
N GLU A 187 -15.79 1.81 -2.34
CA GLU A 187 -16.65 2.40 -1.29
C GLU A 187 -15.94 2.42 0.08
N ASP A 188 -15.34 1.30 0.51
CA ASP A 188 -14.54 1.24 1.76
C ASP A 188 -13.35 2.22 1.73
N VAL A 189 -12.64 2.29 0.60
CA VAL A 189 -11.53 3.23 0.40
C VAL A 189 -12.01 4.68 0.55
N ARG A 190 -13.09 5.07 -0.15
CA ARG A 190 -13.65 6.42 -0.06
C ARG A 190 -14.01 6.79 1.38
N ASP A 191 -14.70 5.89 2.07
CA ASP A 191 -15.19 6.12 3.42
C ASP A 191 -14.04 6.23 4.44
N ARG A 192 -12.97 5.44 4.26
CA ARG A 192 -11.73 5.57 5.06
C ARG A 192 -11.01 6.89 4.80
N ILE A 193 -10.87 7.29 3.54
CA ILE A 193 -10.25 8.57 3.17
C ILE A 193 -11.02 9.72 3.81
N ALA A 194 -12.36 9.73 3.71
CA ALA A 194 -13.19 10.75 4.32
C ALA A 194 -12.95 10.87 5.83
N LYS A 195 -12.97 9.74 6.56
CA LYS A 195 -12.68 9.71 8.00
C LYS A 195 -11.31 10.31 8.36
N VAL A 196 -10.28 10.00 7.57
CA VAL A 196 -8.92 10.51 7.80
C VAL A 196 -8.82 12.01 7.51
N LEU A 197 -9.45 12.49 6.44
CA LEU A 197 -9.42 13.90 6.06
C LEU A 197 -10.24 14.78 7.02
N ASP A 198 -11.32 14.25 7.57
CA ASP A 198 -12.20 14.90 8.54
C ASP A 198 -11.69 14.83 9.98
N ALA A 199 -10.75 13.92 10.27
CA ALA A 199 -10.19 13.79 11.60
C ALA A 199 -9.60 15.14 12.07
N PRO A 200 -9.85 15.53 13.33
CA PRO A 200 -9.28 16.74 13.87
C PRO A 200 -7.75 16.65 13.79
N LEU A 201 -7.12 17.70 13.28
CA LEU A 201 -5.67 17.77 13.25
C LEU A 201 -5.14 17.66 14.68
N GLN A 202 -4.44 16.57 14.98
CA GLN A 202 -3.72 16.44 16.24
C GLN A 202 -2.46 17.31 16.15
N GLY A 203 -2.54 18.50 16.74
CA GLY A 203 -1.44 19.47 16.92
C GLY A 203 -2.05 20.81 17.35
N TYR A 204 -1.73 21.40 18.50
CA TYR A 204 -0.49 21.42 19.28
C TYR A 204 -0.74 21.07 20.76
#